data_AF-A0A357D942-F1
#
_entry.id   AF-A0A357D942-F1
#
_cell.length_a   1.000
_cell.length_b   1.000
_cell.length_c   1.000
_cell.angle_alpha   90.00
_cell.angle_beta   90.00
_cell.angle_gamma   90.00
#
_symmetry.space_group_name_H-M   'P 1'
#
loop_
_entity.id
_entity.type
_entity.pdbx_description
1 polymer ?
#
loop_
_entity_poly.entity_id
_entity_poly.type
_entity_poly.pdbx_seq_one_letter_code
_entity_poly.pdbx_strand_id
1 'polypeptide(L)'
;NLAKIENISVGPGATITVEEIGLTADHSGLLQVMIAAANHVSAGLFALDGTESLIKIAGDGLSDQQDHPDTCNAYLHEGKVMLQNALTDEITAKVLYFGT
;
A
#
# COMPACT_ATOMS: atom_id res chain seq x y z
N ASN A 1 -9.52 -4.04 -17.25
CA ASN A 1 -8.08 -3.90 -16.91
C ASN A 1 -7.77 -2.44 -16.69
N LEU A 2 -8.25 -1.88 -15.58
CA LEU A 2 -7.93 -0.52 -15.16
C LEU A 2 -6.67 -0.60 -14.31
N ALA A 3 -5.51 -0.40 -14.94
CA ALA A 3 -4.29 -0.14 -14.18
C ALA A 3 -4.35 1.31 -13.72
N LYS A 4 -4.65 1.52 -12.44
CA LYS A 4 -4.52 2.84 -11.79
C LYS A 4 -3.14 2.94 -11.16
N ILE A 5 -2.51 4.10 -11.31
CA ILE A 5 -1.15 4.34 -10.82
C ILE A 5 -1.16 5.65 -10.04
N GLU A 6 -0.71 5.61 -8.80
CA GLU A 6 -0.56 6.80 -7.96
C GLU A 6 0.89 6.89 -7.47
N ASN A 7 1.47 8.09 -7.50
CA ASN A 7 2.77 8.36 -6.89
C ASN A 7 2.56 9.30 -5.71
N ILE A 8 2.98 8.88 -4.53
CA ILE A 8 2.61 9.56 -3.29
C ILE A 8 3.84 9.76 -2.42
N SER A 9 3.97 10.96 -1.85
CA SER A 9 4.97 11.25 -0.82
C SER A 9 4.37 11.00 0.55
N VAL A 10 5.06 10.23 1.39
CA VAL A 10 4.61 9.93 2.74
C VAL A 10 5.70 10.29 3.73
N GLY A 11 5.41 11.31 4.55
CA GLY A 11 6.33 11.76 5.59
C GLY A 11 6.59 10.68 6.66
N PRO A 12 7.67 10.82 7.45
CA PRO A 12 7.97 9.90 8.54
C PRO A 12 6.82 9.81 9.55
N GLY A 13 6.42 8.59 9.93
CA GLY A 13 5.33 8.34 10.88
C GLY A 13 3.92 8.69 10.36
N ALA A 14 3.79 9.14 9.10
CA ALA A 14 2.51 9.52 8.53
C ALA A 14 1.73 8.30 8.01
N THR A 15 0.41 8.41 8.09
CA THR A 15 -0.53 7.52 7.42
C THR A 15 -1.38 8.34 6.46
N ILE A 16 -1.52 7.84 5.24
CA ILE A 16 -2.26 8.50 4.17
C ILE A 16 -3.22 7.53 3.49
N THR A 17 -4.25 8.09 2.86
CA THR A 17 -5.16 7.35 1.98
C THR A 17 -4.59 7.33 0.56
N VAL A 18 -4.73 6.19 -0.13
CA VAL A 18 -4.50 6.08 -1.58
C VAL A 18 -5.83 6.39 -2.30
N GLU A 19 -6.05 7.66 -2.62
CA GLU A 19 -7.37 8.19 -3.02
C GLU A 19 -7.80 7.76 -4.42
N GLU A 20 -6.87 7.60 -5.38
CA GLU A 20 -7.27 7.33 -6.77
C GLU A 20 -7.65 5.87 -7.01
N ILE A 21 -7.18 4.95 -6.17
CA ILE A 21 -7.39 3.51 -6.41
C ILE A 21 -8.82 3.08 -6.04
N GLY A 22 -9.51 3.78 -5.13
CA GLY A 22 -10.98 3.67 -4.95
C GLY A 22 -11.50 2.24 -4.80
N LEU A 23 -10.79 1.40 -4.06
CA LEU A 23 -11.15 -0.01 -3.84
C LEU A 23 -12.35 -0.10 -2.90
N THR A 24 -13.55 -0.31 -3.43
CA THR A 24 -14.70 -0.70 -2.60
C THR A 24 -14.59 -2.18 -2.21
N ALA A 25 -15.36 -2.62 -1.22
CA ALA A 25 -15.44 -4.03 -0.82
C ALA A 25 -15.83 -5.00 -1.96
N ASP A 26 -16.32 -4.50 -3.09
CA ASP A 26 -16.64 -5.33 -4.26
C ASP A 26 -15.45 -5.56 -5.20
N HIS A 27 -14.32 -4.88 -4.97
CA HIS A 27 -13.14 -4.98 -5.80
C HIS A 27 -12.30 -6.19 -5.40
N SER A 28 -11.86 -6.94 -6.41
CA SER A 28 -10.93 -8.06 -6.24
C SER A 28 -9.78 -7.93 -7.22
N GLY A 29 -8.57 -8.19 -6.76
CA GLY A 29 -7.38 -7.99 -7.58
C GLY A 29 -6.07 -8.00 -6.80
N LEU A 30 -5.04 -7.49 -7.47
CA LEU A 30 -3.70 -7.37 -6.93
C LEU A 30 -3.32 -5.90 -6.80
N LEU A 31 -2.80 -5.54 -5.64
CA LEU A 31 -2.18 -4.24 -5.37
C LEU A 31 -0.66 -4.43 -5.30
N GLN A 32 0.08 -3.73 -6.15
CA GLN A 32 1.52 -3.64 -6.06
C GLN A 32 1.89 -2.27 -5.49
N VAL A 33 2.68 -2.26 -4.42
CA VAL A 33 3.22 -1.04 -3.81
C VAL A 33 4.74 -1.10 -3.93
N MET A 34 5.34 -0.08 -4.55
CA MET A 34 6.79 0.10 -4.59
C MET A 34 7.15 1.33 -3.79
N ILE A 35 8.17 1.24 -2.95
CA ILE A 35 8.60 2.31 -2.06
C ILE A 35 10.06 2.62 -2.34
N ALA A 36 10.38 3.92 -2.40
CA ALA A 36 11.73 4.42 -2.52
C ALA A 36 11.96 5.54 -1.49
N ALA A 37 13.07 5.43 -0.77
CA ALA A 37 13.64 6.45 0.11
C ALA A 37 15.14 6.59 -0.22
N ALA A 38 15.83 7.54 0.43
CA ALA A 38 17.23 7.84 0.14
C ALA A 38 18.17 6.60 0.14
N ASN A 39 17.95 5.65 1.05
CA ASN A 39 18.76 4.43 1.18
C ASN A 39 17.90 3.14 1.27
N HIS A 40 16.63 3.22 0.90
CA HIS A 40 15.69 2.13 1.07
C HIS A 40 14.85 1.97 -0.20
N VAL A 41 14.82 0.76 -0.76
CA VAL A 41 13.90 0.41 -1.83
C VAL A 41 13.23 -0.90 -1.45
N SER A 42 11.92 -0.91 -1.49
CA SER A 42 11.11 -2.05 -1.10
C SER A 42 9.88 -2.17 -1.99
N ALA A 43 9.32 -3.36 -2.05
CA ALA A 43 8.13 -3.61 -2.86
C ALA A 43 7.31 -4.71 -2.22
N GLY A 44 5.99 -4.51 -2.17
CA GLY A 44 5.01 -5.47 -1.68
C GLY A 44 3.97 -5.75 -2.77
N LEU A 45 3.58 -7.01 -2.86
CA LEU A 45 2.43 -7.43 -3.65
C LEU A 45 1.37 -7.95 -2.69
N PHE A 46 0.14 -7.46 -2.86
CA PHE A 46 -0.97 -7.74 -1.98
C PHE A 46 -2.18 -8.21 -2.78
N ALA A 47 -2.92 -9.17 -2.25
CA ALA A 47 -4.21 -9.58 -2.75
C ALA A 47 -5.31 -8.81 -2.02
N LEU A 48 -6.30 -8.37 -2.81
CA LEU A 48 -7.57 -7.85 -2.34
C LEU A 48 -8.65 -8.85 -2.76
N ASP A 49 -9.38 -9.41 -1.80
CA ASP A 49 -10.40 -10.44 -2.05
C ASP A 49 -11.80 -10.01 -1.63
N GLY A 50 -12.17 -8.74 -1.84
CA GLY A 50 -13.48 -8.19 -1.48
C GLY A 50 -13.91 -8.31 0.01
N THR A 51 -13.13 -8.99 0.85
CA THR A 51 -13.44 -9.29 2.25
C THR A 51 -12.90 -8.22 3.19
N GLU A 52 -12.87 -6.96 2.73
CA GLU A 52 -12.32 -5.80 3.46
C GLU A 52 -10.88 -5.98 3.97
N SER A 53 -10.15 -6.96 3.43
CA SER A 53 -8.81 -7.32 3.88
C SER A 53 -7.80 -7.20 2.74
N LEU A 54 -6.64 -6.65 3.05
CA LEU A 54 -5.48 -6.64 2.17
C LEU A 54 -4.50 -7.69 2.70
N ILE A 55 -4.09 -8.64 1.86
CA ILE A 55 -3.24 -9.75 2.28
C ILE A 55 -1.93 -9.68 1.51
N LYS A 56 -0.79 -9.58 2.20
CA LYS A 56 0.52 -9.62 1.55
C LYS A 56 0.78 -11.01 1.00
N ILE A 57 1.05 -11.09 -0.30
CA ILE A 57 1.35 -12.35 -0.99
C ILE A 57 2.83 -12.50 -1.37
N ALA A 58 3.55 -11.38 -1.53
CA ALA A 58 4.98 -11.40 -1.83
C ALA A 58 5.66 -10.06 -1.51
N GLY A 59 7.00 -10.05 -1.56
CA GLY A 59 7.82 -8.85 -1.46
C GLY A 59 8.43 -8.62 -0.07
N ASP A 60 9.25 -7.59 0.04
CA ASP A 60 10.06 -7.26 1.21
C ASP A 60 9.88 -5.79 1.61
N GLY A 61 10.17 -5.46 2.88
CA GLY A 61 10.12 -4.09 3.42
C GLY A 61 8.72 -3.49 3.57
N LEU A 62 7.67 -4.25 3.28
CA LEU A 62 6.28 -3.86 3.53
C LEU A 62 5.51 -4.88 4.37
N SER A 63 4.57 -4.41 5.19
CA SER A 63 3.61 -5.24 5.93
C SER A 63 2.18 -4.99 5.44
N ASP A 64 1.32 -5.99 5.55
CA ASP A 64 -0.14 -5.85 5.45
C ASP A 64 -0.83 -5.55 6.79
N GLN A 65 -0.05 -5.48 7.87
CA GLN A 65 -0.54 -5.19 9.22
C GLN A 65 -0.45 -3.70 9.52
N GLN A 66 -1.54 -3.15 10.05
CA GLN A 66 -1.55 -1.82 10.65
C GLN A 66 -0.56 -1.76 11.82
N ASP A 67 0.17 -0.65 11.94
CA ASP A 67 1.09 -0.34 13.04
C ASP A 67 2.23 -1.35 13.22
N HIS A 68 2.57 -2.14 12.18
CA HIS A 68 3.77 -2.96 12.22
C HIS A 68 4.99 -2.04 12.36
N PRO A 69 5.80 -2.22 13.42
CA PRO A 69 6.96 -1.38 13.63
C PRO A 69 8.02 -1.65 12.55
N ASP A 70 8.83 -0.65 12.26
CA ASP A 70 10.03 -0.78 11.41
C ASP A 70 9.82 -1.04 9.91
N THR A 71 8.57 -1.06 9.42
CA THR A 71 8.25 -1.22 7.98
C THR A 71 7.29 -0.17 7.49
N CYS A 72 7.23 0.02 6.17
CA CYS A 72 6.08 0.69 5.58
C CYS A 72 4.91 -0.31 5.50
N ASN A 73 3.68 0.13 5.74
CA ASN A 73 2.54 -0.76 5.86
C ASN A 73 1.47 -0.34 4.86
N ALA A 74 0.90 -1.32 4.15
CA ALA A 74 -0.26 -1.12 3.31
C ALA A 74 -1.41 -1.96 3.85
N TYR A 75 -2.54 -1.38 4.18
CA TYR A 75 -3.66 -2.10 4.77
C TYR A 75 -4.99 -1.47 4.37
N LEU A 76 -6.10 -2.15 4.63
CA LEU A 76 -7.43 -1.57 4.45
C LEU A 76 -7.96 -0.97 5.74
N HIS A 77 -8.54 0.22 5.65
CA HIS A 77 -9.28 0.85 6.72
C HIS A 77 -10.51 1.56 6.14
N GLU A 78 -11.69 1.23 6.64
CA GLU A 78 -12.97 1.81 6.18
C GLU A 78 -13.17 1.76 4.65
N GLY A 79 -12.78 0.63 4.03
CA GLY A 79 -12.89 0.45 2.58
C GLY A 79 -11.93 1.31 1.76
N LYS A 80 -10.82 1.78 2.37
CA LYS A 80 -9.78 2.53 1.69
C LYS A 80 -8.43 1.90 1.92
N VAL A 81 -7.59 1.91 0.88
CA VAL A 81 -6.18 1.53 1.04
C VAL A 81 -5.45 2.64 1.76
N MET A 82 -4.87 2.26 2.89
CA MET A 82 -4.00 3.09 3.70
C MET A 82 -2.56 2.74 3.41
N LEU A 83 -1.72 3.76 3.35
CA LEU A 83 -0.27 3.60 3.33
C LEU A 83 0.31 4.33 4.55
N GLN A 84 1.02 3.58 5.38
CA GLN A 84 1.67 4.07 6.58
C GLN A 84 3.18 3.95 6.45
N ASN A 85 3.90 5.01 6.80
CA ASN A 85 5.35 5.04 6.82
C ASN A 85 5.86 4.97 8.26
N ALA A 86 6.28 3.79 8.75
CA ALA A 86 6.92 3.67 10.07
C ALA A 86 8.44 3.94 10.04
N LEU A 87 9.01 4.30 8.88
CA LEU A 87 10.43 4.63 8.76
C LEU A 87 10.69 6.07 9.22
N THR A 88 11.97 6.36 9.47
CA THR A 88 12.44 7.69 9.89
C THR A 88 12.58 8.67 8.73
N ASP A 89 12.63 8.17 7.50
CA ASP A 89 12.81 8.96 6.28
C ASP A 89 11.47 9.13 5.55
N GLU A 90 11.34 10.24 4.82
CA GLU A 90 10.25 10.39 3.85
C GLU A 90 10.40 9.37 2.73
N ILE A 91 9.28 8.79 2.31
CA ILE A 91 9.23 7.83 1.21
C ILE A 91 8.43 8.38 0.04
N THR A 92 8.79 7.96 -1.17
CA THR A 92 7.93 8.00 -2.34
C THR A 92 7.38 6.60 -2.58
N ALA A 93 6.06 6.47 -2.60
CA ALA A 93 5.38 5.23 -2.94
C ALA A 93 4.74 5.32 -4.32
N LYS A 94 4.87 4.25 -5.10
CA LYS A 94 4.14 4.05 -6.36
C LYS A 94 3.21 2.87 -6.19
N VAL A 95 1.91 3.12 -6.28
CA VAL A 95 0.87 2.12 -6.07
C VAL A 95 0.22 1.78 -7.41
N LEU A 96 0.11 0.49 -7.71
CA LEU A 96 -0.55 -0.03 -8.91
C LEU A 96 -1.62 -1.04 -8.52
N TYR A 97 -2.81 -0.93 -9.11
CA TYR A 97 -3.87 -1.92 -8.95
C TYR A 97 -4.16 -2.66 -10.24
N PHE A 98 -4.33 -3.98 -10.14
CA PHE A 98 -4.71 -4.89 -11.21
C PHE A 98 -5.95 -5.66 -10.78
N GLY A 99 -7.13 -5.24 -11.23
CA GLY A 99 -8.36 -5.93 -10.90
C GLY A 99 -9.59 -5.37 -11.60
N THR A 100 -10.74 -5.83 -11.12
CA THR A 100 -12.07 -5.39 -11.54
C THR A 100 -12.60 -4.31 -10.63
#